data_AF-A0A8K0K1P0-F1
#
_entry.id   AF-A0A8K0K1P0-F1
#
_cell.length_a   1.000
_cell.length_b   1.000
_cell.length_c   1.000
_cell.angle_alpha   90.00
_cell.angle_beta   90.00
_cell.angle_gamma   90.00
#
_symmetry.space_group_name_H-M   'P 1'
#
loop_
_entity.id
_entity.type
_entity.pdbx_description
1 polymer ?
#
loop_
_entity_poly.entity_id
_entity_poly.type
_entity_poly.pdbx_seq_one_letter_code
_entity_poly.pdbx_strand_id
1 'polypeptide(L)'
;MKDDGKTSLQNTSMTFLENYRWTDRVRNEEEYRRIDEVQTKWSIIRKRRTRWIGHILRQNGFVRKVLEDKIEGKAPRGRPRDKYINQIKKDIGKKRYIRM
;
A
#
# COMPACT_ATOMS: atom_id res chain seq x y z
N MET A 1 14.57 -3.70 -14.58
CA MET A 1 14.18 -2.42 -15.21
C MET A 1 13.42 -2.75 -16.47
N LYS A 2 12.08 -2.72 -16.44
CA LYS A 2 11.23 -2.75 -17.63
C LYS A 2 9.95 -1.97 -17.31
N ASP A 3 9.80 -0.86 -18.04
CA ASP A 3 8.57 -0.14 -18.42
C ASP A 3 7.61 0.35 -17.32
N ASP A 4 7.88 1.54 -16.79
CA ASP A 4 6.95 2.28 -15.90
C ASP A 4 6.16 3.40 -16.62
N GLY A 5 6.46 3.67 -17.90
CA GLY A 5 5.88 4.83 -18.63
C GLY A 5 4.45 4.63 -19.14
N LYS A 6 4.03 3.39 -19.45
CA LYS A 6 2.68 3.11 -19.99
C LYS A 6 1.63 2.91 -18.89
N THR A 7 2.08 2.53 -17.69
CA THR A 7 1.21 2.25 -16.54
C THR A 7 0.69 3.54 -15.89
N SER A 8 1.39 4.67 -16.01
CA SER A 8 0.92 5.95 -15.45
C SER A 8 -0.29 6.51 -16.21
N LEU A 9 -0.26 6.50 -17.55
CA LEU A 9 -1.32 7.08 -18.39
C LEU A 9 -2.65 6.34 -18.29
N GLN A 10 -2.62 5.01 -18.11
CA GLN A 10 -3.84 4.22 -17.90
C GLN A 10 -4.46 4.47 -16.52
N ASN A 11 -3.65 4.73 -15.51
CA ASN A 11 -4.15 5.00 -14.16
C ASN A 11 -4.79 6.40 -14.05
N THR A 12 -4.22 7.41 -14.73
CA THR A 12 -4.75 8.79 -14.80
C THR A 12 -6.16 8.82 -15.39
N SER A 13 -6.35 8.18 -16.55
CA SER A 13 -7.64 8.15 -17.25
C SER A 13 -8.75 7.47 -16.44
N MET A 14 -8.40 6.45 -15.64
CA MET A 14 -9.34 5.76 -14.75
C MET A 14 -9.70 6.60 -13.52
N THR A 15 -8.73 7.27 -12.90
CA THR A 15 -8.99 8.16 -11.76
C THR A 15 -9.80 9.40 -12.14
N PHE A 16 -9.68 9.87 -13.38
CA PHE A 16 -10.49 10.96 -13.91
C PHE A 16 -11.98 10.61 -13.87
N LEU A 17 -12.33 9.44 -14.42
CA LEU A 17 -13.73 8.98 -14.53
C LEU A 17 -14.37 8.70 -13.16
N GLU A 18 -13.59 8.29 -12.17
CA GLU A 18 -14.09 8.01 -10.82
C GLU A 18 -14.34 9.27 -9.97
N ASN A 19 -13.62 10.36 -10.23
CA ASN A 19 -13.63 11.55 -9.36
C ASN A 19 -14.35 12.77 -9.95
N TYR A 20 -14.68 12.76 -11.24
CA TYR A 20 -15.31 13.89 -11.93
C TYR A 20 -16.64 13.51 -12.58
N ARG A 21 -17.60 14.44 -12.54
CA ARG A 21 -18.80 14.33 -13.36
C ARG A 21 -18.44 14.66 -14.80
N TRP A 22 -19.15 14.10 -15.77
CA TRP A 22 -18.94 14.38 -17.19
C TRP A 22 -19.09 15.87 -17.58
N THR A 23 -19.74 16.67 -16.72
CA THR A 23 -19.88 18.13 -16.86
C THR A 23 -18.69 18.92 -16.33
N ASP A 24 -17.82 18.31 -15.52
CA ASP A 24 -16.71 19.01 -14.89
C ASP A 24 -15.60 19.26 -15.92
N ARG A 25 -15.20 20.52 -16.05
CA ARG A 25 -14.09 20.95 -16.92
C ARG A 25 -12.88 21.25 -16.07
N VAL A 26 -12.10 20.22 -15.73
CA VAL A 26 -10.87 20.36 -14.97
C VAL A 26 -9.67 20.37 -15.91
N ARG A 27 -8.70 21.25 -15.63
CA ARG A 27 -7.45 21.30 -16.39
C ARG A 27 -6.60 20.10 -16.05
N ASN A 28 -5.97 19.51 -17.07
CA ASN A 28 -5.13 18.32 -16.90
C ASN A 28 -4.03 18.52 -15.83
N GLU A 29 -3.45 19.73 -15.76
CA GLU A 29 -2.45 20.09 -14.74
C GLU A 29 -2.96 19.96 -13.30
N GLU A 30 -4.22 20.29 -13.04
CA GLU A 30 -4.81 20.21 -11.70
C GLU A 30 -5.06 18.75 -11.32
N GLU A 31 -5.51 17.93 -12.27
CA GLU A 31 -5.64 16.48 -12.08
C GLU A 31 -4.29 15.85 -11.76
N TYR A 32 -3.24 16.18 -12.52
CA TYR A 32 -1.90 15.67 -12.24
C TYR A 32 -1.41 16.04 -10.84
N ARG A 33 -1.67 17.26 -10.36
CA ARG A 33 -1.35 17.66 -8.98
C ARG A 33 -2.08 16.80 -7.95
N ARG A 34 -3.38 16.53 -8.14
CA ARG A 34 -4.15 15.69 -7.22
C ARG A 34 -3.64 14.25 -7.18
N ILE A 35 -3.33 13.68 -8.34
CA ILE A 35 -2.73 12.34 -8.44
C ILE A 35 -1.38 12.33 -7.72
N ASP A 36 -0.53 13.33 -7.94
CA ASP A 36 0.77 13.45 -7.27
C ASP A 36 0.64 13.57 -5.74
N GLU A 37 -0.31 14.35 -5.25
CA GLU A 37 -0.60 14.44 -3.81
C GLU A 37 -1.04 13.08 -3.24
N VAL A 38 -1.90 12.34 -3.96
CA VAL A 38 -2.35 11.01 -3.55
C VAL A 38 -1.16 10.04 -3.52
N GLN A 39 -0.31 10.04 -4.56
CA GLN A 39 0.90 9.21 -4.60
C GLN A 39 1.88 9.56 -3.48
N THR A 40 2.02 10.85 -3.17
CA THR A 40 2.85 11.36 -2.07
C THR A 40 2.32 10.87 -0.72
N LYS A 41 1.01 10.94 -0.48
CA LYS A 41 0.39 10.39 0.74
C LYS A 41 0.64 8.89 0.87
N TRP A 42 0.46 8.13 -0.22
CA TRP A 42 0.72 6.69 -0.23
C TRP A 42 2.19 6.34 0.03
N SER A 43 3.13 7.10 -0.54
CA SER A 43 4.56 6.88 -0.34
C SER A 43 4.98 7.11 1.12
N ILE A 44 4.41 8.12 1.77
CA ILE A 44 4.64 8.41 3.20
C ILE A 44 4.12 7.26 4.06
N ILE A 45 2.90 6.78 3.80
CA ILE A 45 2.30 5.65 4.54
C ILE A 45 3.16 4.40 4.38
N ARG A 46 3.59 4.08 3.14
CA ARG A 46 4.48 2.95 2.84
C ARG A 46 5.79 3.06 3.62
N LYS A 47 6.43 4.23 3.60
CA LYS A 47 7.69 4.49 4.33
C LYS A 47 7.53 4.30 5.84
N ARG A 48 6.42 4.77 6.42
CA ARG A 48 6.13 4.59 7.86
C ARG A 48 5.95 3.12 8.22
N ARG A 49 5.19 2.36 7.42
CA ARG A 49 5.00 0.91 7.64
C ARG A 49 6.33 0.15 7.56
N THR A 50 7.15 0.44 6.55
CA THR A 50 8.49 -0.16 6.40
C THR A 50 9.40 0.16 7.59
N ARG A 51 9.37 1.39 8.10
CA ARG A 51 10.13 1.76 9.31
C ARG A 51 9.65 0.99 10.54
N TRP A 52 8.34 0.85 10.70
CA TRP A 52 7.74 0.16 11.85
C TRP A 52 8.05 -1.34 11.84
N ILE A 53 7.90 -2.01 10.70
CA ILE A 53 8.25 -3.43 10.59
C ILE A 53 9.75 -3.65 10.84
N GLY A 54 10.61 -2.78 10.31
CA GLY A 54 12.04 -2.83 10.59
C GLY A 54 12.36 -2.64 12.08
N HIS A 55 11.63 -1.77 12.78
CA HIS A 55 11.75 -1.62 14.22
C HIS A 55 11.34 -2.89 14.98
N ILE A 56 10.20 -3.50 14.62
CA ILE A 56 9.74 -4.77 15.24
C ILE A 56 10.73 -5.90 15.00
N LEU A 57 11.31 -6.00 13.81
CA LEU A 57 12.27 -7.06 13.48
C LEU A 57 13.58 -6.93 14.28
N ARG A 58 13.99 -5.70 14.59
CA ARG A 58 15.19 -5.43 15.43
C ARG A 58 14.93 -5.64 16.92
N GLN A 59 13.69 -5.48 17.36
CA GLN A 59 13.29 -5.66 18.75
C GLN A 59 12.93 -7.12 19.00
N ASN A 60 13.58 -7.79 19.96
CA ASN A 60 13.23 -9.15 20.35
C ASN A 60 12.05 -9.18 21.34
N GLY A 61 10.92 -8.58 20.94
CA GLY A 61 9.75 -8.38 21.80
C GLY A 61 8.57 -9.30 21.49
N PHE A 62 7.58 -9.30 22.38
CA PHE A 62 6.32 -10.06 22.23
C PHE A 62 5.62 -9.80 20.89
N VAL A 63 5.64 -8.56 20.41
CA VAL A 63 5.03 -8.17 19.11
C VAL A 63 5.66 -8.93 17.94
N ARG A 64 6.97 -9.17 17.96
CA ARG A 64 7.65 -9.96 16.92
C ARG A 64 7.18 -11.41 16.95
N LYS A 65 7.06 -12.00 18.15
CA LYS A 65 6.51 -13.35 18.34
C LYS A 65 5.08 -13.43 17.81
N VAL A 66 4.19 -12.53 18.22
CA VAL A 66 2.79 -12.49 17.73
C VAL A 66 2.69 -12.34 16.21
N LEU A 67 3.62 -11.62 15.59
CA LEU A 67 3.65 -11.44 14.14
C LEU A 67 4.13 -12.69 13.39
N GLU A 68 5.10 -13.42 13.94
CA GLU A 68 5.67 -14.63 13.34
C GLU A 68 4.89 -15.90 13.69
N ASP A 69 4.34 -15.96 14.90
CA ASP A 69 3.65 -17.11 15.45
C ASP A 69 2.23 -17.24 14.90
N LYS A 70 1.81 -18.50 14.78
CA LYS A 70 0.41 -18.83 14.57
C LYS A 70 -0.28 -18.81 15.92
N ILE A 71 -1.01 -17.74 16.18
CA ILE A 71 -1.87 -17.65 17.36
C ILE A 71 -2.95 -18.72 17.26
N GLU A 72 -3.10 -19.52 18.33
CA GLU A 72 -4.14 -20.52 18.42
C GLU A 72 -5.51 -19.85 18.56
N GLY A 73 -6.47 -20.27 17.72
CA GLY A 73 -7.82 -19.72 17.72
C GLY A 73 -8.59 -20.04 16.44
N LYS A 74 -9.92 -19.95 16.51
CA LYS A 74 -10.79 -20.09 15.33
C LYS A 74 -10.86 -18.74 14.60
N ALA A 75 -10.60 -18.76 13.29
CA ALA A 75 -10.84 -17.59 12.45
C ALA A 75 -12.33 -17.22 12.46
N PRO A 76 -12.68 -15.92 12.39
CA PRO A 76 -14.07 -15.51 12.28
C PRO A 76 -14.71 -16.07 11.00
N ARG A 77 -16.00 -16.37 11.04
CA ARG A 77 -16.76 -16.78 9.85
C ARG A 77 -16.86 -15.60 8.88
N GLY A 78 -16.73 -15.88 7.58
CA GLY A 78 -16.83 -14.90 6.50
C GLY A 78 -15.49 -14.59 5.81
N ARG A 79 -15.48 -13.52 5.00
CA ARG A 79 -14.27 -13.11 4.26
C ARG A 79 -13.20 -12.61 5.24
N PRO A 80 -12.00 -13.20 5.27
CA PRO A 80 -10.94 -12.74 6.14
C PRO A 80 -10.50 -11.33 5.76
N ARG A 81 -10.27 -10.49 6.77
CA ARG A 81 -9.63 -9.18 6.59
C ARG A 81 -8.19 -9.37 6.10
N ASP A 82 -7.71 -8.44 5.29
CA ASP A 82 -6.33 -8.50 4.83
C ASP A 82 -5.38 -8.29 6.03
N LYS A 83 -4.39 -9.17 6.14
CA LYS A 83 -3.45 -9.14 7.26
C LYS A 83 -2.45 -8.02 7.05
N TYR A 84 -1.99 -7.42 8.15
CA TYR A 84 -0.94 -6.40 8.09
C TYR A 84 0.33 -6.90 7.37
N ILE A 85 0.69 -8.17 7.56
CA ILE A 85 1.81 -8.82 6.86
C ILE A 85 1.61 -8.85 5.34
N ASN A 86 0.38 -9.11 4.87
CA ASN A 86 0.09 -9.12 3.43
C ASN A 86 0.22 -7.71 2.85
N GLN A 87 -0.22 -6.69 3.59
CA GLN A 87 -0.03 -5.30 3.19
C GLN A 87 1.45 -4.95 3.09
N ILE A 88 2.29 -5.38 4.05
CA ILE A 88 3.73 -5.17 3.97
C ILE A 88 4.34 -5.87 2.76
N LYS A 89 3.95 -7.12 2.47
CA LYS A 89 4.44 -7.84 1.28
C LYS A 89 4.12 -7.08 -0.02
N LYS A 90 2.90 -6.52 -0.12
CA LYS A 90 2.49 -5.66 -1.24
C LYS A 90 3.34 -4.38 -1.30
N ASP A 91 3.53 -3.73 -0.16
CA ASP A 91 4.29 -2.47 -0.04
C ASP A 91 5.78 -2.64 -0.44
N ILE A 92 6.37 -3.81 -0.18
CA ILE A 92 7.78 -4.12 -0.51
C ILE A 92 7.93 -4.71 -1.93
N GLY A 93 6.88 -5.33 -2.45
CA GLY A 93 6.96 -6.13 -3.67
C GLY A 93 7.75 -7.44 -3.52
N LYS A 94 7.95 -7.92 -2.29
CA LYS A 94 8.67 -9.17 -1.99
C LYS A 94 7.77 -10.18 -1.30
N LYS A 95 8.00 -11.47 -1.58
CA LYS A 95 7.29 -12.58 -0.93
C LYS A 95 7.54 -12.65 0.60
N ARG A 96 8.71 -12.19 1.07
CA ARG A 96 9.13 -12.19 2.48
C ARG A 96 9.57 -10.79 2.92
N TYR A 97 9.19 -10.41 4.14
CA TYR A 97 9.56 -9.12 4.77
C TYR A 97 10.73 -9.25 5.76
N ILE A 98 11.19 -10.48 6.05
CA ILE A 98 12.25 -10.75 7.04
C ILE A 98 13.64 -10.34 6.54
N ARG A 99 13.86 -10.33 5.21
CA ARG A 99 15.13 -9.96 4.57
C ARG A 99 15.07 -8.50 4.09
N MET A 100 14.63 -7.62 4.99
CA MET A 100 14.61 -6.16 4.81
C MET A 100 15.75 -5.51 5.57
#